data_AF-A0A524EM66-F1
#
_entry.id   AF-A0A524EM66-F1
#
_cell.length_a   1.000
_cell.length_b   1.000
_cell.length_c   1.000
_cell.angle_alpha   90.00
_cell.angle_beta   90.00
_cell.angle_gamma   90.00
#
_symmetry.space_group_name_H-M   'P 1'
#
loop_
_entity.id
_entity.type
_entity.pdbx_description
1 polymer ?
#
loop_
_entity_poly.entity_id
_entity_poly.type
_entity_poly.pdbx_seq_one_letter_code
_entity_poly.pdbx_strand_id
1 'polypeptide(L)'
;MNQEAGIKDAIYWRDYGLLDNLVDDELAEWGWPCLRKILLSKTGDLPASRLRDGLLHILGLDTVRGIEIDPLEWIRQKEVAGDKASELKRIGSEKALEVLENMISVRNTFFLDVKEMALGPFVLLTKSVLNARKEEIDDLKSPVSIWDAVQTAYGYYVFSSGGVLTSRRSPDHKSLREVMSDVAGNIGCDLEIDSSPLQLGGSISGFKNCSKRTRELLWHLLKLKTYKGKQTVRKSAAFLEKHAHSVVAPYLHEFLSQTKYYYTAVKIFRVLGAIGLEESLDVLLPFVSKGRNWGASALKAMSTLAGESVTTRLSEMCVSNTHYSRYRILRYIRTRPSIEILNNVDLLKQGIDGWHLRRVEQMENRARNAIGQMV
;
A
#
# COMPACT_ATOMS: atom_id res chain seq x y z
N MET A 1 -15.30 -25.14 -9.43
CA MET A 1 -14.73 -24.45 -8.24
C MET A 1 -15.79 -23.51 -7.67
N ASN A 2 -15.77 -23.17 -6.38
CA ASN A 2 -16.58 -22.03 -5.91
C ASN A 2 -15.90 -20.75 -6.43
N GLN A 3 -16.37 -20.18 -7.56
CA GLN A 3 -15.77 -18.99 -8.19
C GLN A 3 -15.58 -17.83 -7.19
N GLU A 4 -16.45 -17.74 -6.17
CA GLU A 4 -16.31 -16.82 -5.04
C GLU A 4 -14.94 -16.96 -4.32
N ALA A 5 -14.48 -18.19 -4.07
CA ALA A 5 -13.22 -18.44 -3.41
C ALA A 5 -12.02 -18.08 -4.31
N GLY A 6 -12.10 -18.38 -5.61
CA GLY A 6 -11.06 -18.05 -6.58
C GLY A 6 -10.84 -16.54 -6.69
N ILE A 7 -11.92 -15.76 -6.86
CA ILE A 7 -11.84 -14.29 -6.95
C ILE A 7 -11.25 -13.71 -5.65
N LYS A 8 -11.67 -14.21 -4.49
CA LYS A 8 -11.15 -13.74 -3.19
C LYS A 8 -9.69 -14.07 -3.00
N ASP A 9 -9.25 -15.27 -3.38
CA ASP A 9 -7.84 -15.66 -3.31
C ASP A 9 -6.98 -14.83 -4.27
N ALA A 10 -7.46 -14.57 -5.49
CA ALA A 10 -6.78 -13.71 -6.45
C ALA A 10 -6.64 -12.26 -5.91
N ILE A 11 -7.68 -11.71 -5.29
CA ILE A 11 -7.62 -10.41 -4.61
C ILE A 11 -6.66 -10.43 -3.42
N TYR A 12 -6.70 -11.49 -2.59
CA TYR A 12 -5.82 -11.60 -1.43
C TYR A 12 -4.35 -11.66 -1.85
N TRP A 13 -4.02 -12.45 -2.87
CA TRP A 13 -2.65 -12.61 -3.36
C TRP A 13 -2.25 -11.59 -4.42
N ARG A 14 -3.16 -10.68 -4.80
CA ARG A 14 -2.97 -9.68 -5.86
C ARG A 14 -2.54 -10.32 -7.19
N ASP A 15 -3.06 -11.51 -7.46
CA ASP A 15 -2.88 -12.20 -8.74
C ASP A 15 -3.88 -11.61 -9.74
N TYR A 16 -3.53 -10.44 -10.27
CA TYR A 16 -4.39 -9.67 -11.15
C TYR A 16 -4.60 -10.31 -12.52
N GLY A 17 -3.64 -11.11 -12.99
CA GLY A 17 -3.81 -11.92 -14.20
C GLY A 17 -4.88 -13.00 -14.03
N LEU A 18 -4.84 -13.73 -12.90
CA LEU A 18 -5.90 -14.68 -12.56
C LEU A 18 -7.24 -13.98 -12.28
N LEU A 19 -7.22 -12.84 -11.60
CA LEU A 19 -8.42 -12.07 -11.28
C LEU A 19 -9.17 -11.63 -12.53
N ASP A 20 -8.47 -11.09 -13.53
CA ASP A 20 -9.07 -10.68 -14.81
C ASP A 20 -9.78 -11.87 -15.48
N ASN A 21 -9.12 -13.03 -15.58
CA ASN A 21 -9.72 -14.24 -16.16
C ASN A 21 -10.98 -14.69 -15.41
N LEU A 22 -10.91 -14.76 -14.07
CA LEU A 22 -12.05 -15.19 -13.25
C LEU A 22 -13.23 -14.21 -13.33
N VAL A 23 -12.96 -12.92 -13.48
CA VAL A 23 -14.00 -11.89 -13.63
C VAL A 23 -14.69 -12.03 -15.00
N ASP A 24 -13.93 -12.22 -16.07
CA ASP A 24 -14.50 -12.41 -17.41
C ASP A 24 -15.32 -13.70 -17.51
N ASP A 25 -14.83 -14.81 -16.93
CA ASP A 25 -15.56 -16.08 -16.87
C ASP A 25 -16.91 -15.94 -16.13
N GLU A 26 -16.90 -15.28 -14.96
CA GLU A 26 -18.11 -15.05 -14.16
C GLU A 26 -19.13 -14.15 -14.87
N LEU A 27 -18.65 -13.11 -15.56
CA LEU A 27 -19.50 -12.22 -16.35
C LEU A 27 -20.13 -12.97 -17.54
N ALA A 28 -19.36 -13.82 -18.21
CA ALA A 28 -19.85 -14.59 -19.36
C ALA A 28 -20.88 -15.66 -18.95
N GLU A 29 -20.67 -16.31 -17.81
CA GLU A 29 -21.52 -17.42 -17.35
C GLU A 29 -22.77 -16.94 -16.59
N TRP A 30 -22.61 -15.97 -15.68
CA TRP A 30 -23.63 -15.59 -14.70
C TRP A 30 -24.00 -14.10 -14.71
N GLY A 31 -23.20 -13.28 -15.38
CA GLY A 31 -23.43 -11.84 -15.54
C GLY A 31 -23.14 -11.00 -14.29
N TRP A 32 -23.24 -9.68 -14.46
CA TRP A 32 -22.94 -8.68 -13.43
C TRP A 32 -23.64 -8.91 -12.07
N PRO A 33 -24.93 -9.29 -11.99
CA PRO A 33 -25.58 -9.50 -10.70
C PRO A 33 -24.91 -10.56 -9.83
N CYS A 34 -24.35 -11.63 -10.42
CA CYS A 34 -23.65 -12.67 -9.70
C CYS A 34 -22.27 -12.21 -9.24
N LEU A 35 -21.47 -11.64 -10.15
CA LEU A 35 -20.17 -11.06 -9.82
C LEU A 35 -20.29 -10.03 -8.69
N ARG A 36 -21.25 -9.11 -8.80
CA ARG A 36 -21.54 -8.11 -7.74
C ARG A 36 -21.84 -8.79 -6.41
N LYS A 37 -22.65 -9.86 -6.39
CA LYS A 37 -22.93 -10.61 -5.16
C LYS A 37 -21.65 -11.21 -4.57
N ILE A 38 -20.77 -11.76 -5.38
CA ILE A 38 -19.47 -12.30 -4.96
C ILE A 38 -18.61 -11.20 -4.33
N LEU A 39 -18.43 -10.06 -5.03
CA LEU A 39 -17.60 -8.94 -4.57
C LEU A 39 -18.12 -8.30 -3.28
N LEU A 40 -19.44 -8.32 -3.05
CA LEU A 40 -20.06 -7.82 -1.83
C LEU A 40 -20.15 -8.87 -0.71
N SER A 41 -20.04 -10.15 -1.03
CA SER A 41 -20.15 -11.24 -0.07
C SER A 41 -18.94 -11.27 0.86
N LYS A 42 -19.19 -11.33 2.17
CA LYS A 42 -18.16 -11.52 3.21
C LYS A 42 -16.94 -10.61 3.02
N THR A 43 -17.17 -9.33 2.76
CA THR A 43 -16.13 -8.29 2.68
C THR A 43 -15.23 -8.22 3.93
N GLY A 44 -15.64 -8.82 5.06
CA GLY A 44 -14.81 -8.98 6.26
C GLY A 44 -13.74 -10.08 6.20
N ASP A 45 -13.75 -10.96 5.21
CA ASP A 45 -12.78 -12.06 5.07
C ASP A 45 -11.44 -11.58 4.47
N LEU A 46 -11.46 -10.45 3.75
CA LEU A 46 -10.28 -9.85 3.11
C LEU A 46 -9.79 -8.62 3.89
N PRO A 47 -8.46 -8.39 3.96
CA PRO A 47 -7.94 -7.10 4.41
C PRO A 47 -8.50 -5.96 3.53
N ALA A 48 -8.97 -4.89 4.17
CA ALA A 48 -9.66 -3.79 3.49
C ALA A 48 -8.82 -3.15 2.37
N SER A 49 -7.51 -3.06 2.57
CA SER A 49 -6.54 -2.58 1.58
C SER A 49 -6.55 -3.42 0.30
N ARG A 50 -6.50 -4.76 0.44
CA ARG A 50 -6.45 -5.70 -0.69
C ARG A 50 -7.76 -5.75 -1.43
N LEU A 51 -8.87 -5.81 -0.69
CA LEU A 51 -10.20 -5.72 -1.30
C LEU A 51 -10.31 -4.46 -2.15
N ARG A 52 -9.96 -3.31 -1.58
CA ARG A 52 -10.03 -2.04 -2.31
C ARG A 52 -9.18 -2.07 -3.57
N ASP A 53 -7.92 -2.46 -3.47
CA ASP A 53 -7.01 -2.45 -4.61
C ASP A 53 -7.43 -3.46 -5.69
N GLY A 54 -7.95 -4.64 -5.30
CA GLY A 54 -8.52 -5.59 -6.24
C GLY A 54 -9.75 -5.02 -6.97
N LEU A 55 -10.61 -4.29 -6.27
CA LEU A 55 -11.75 -3.62 -6.90
C LEU A 55 -11.31 -2.46 -7.82
N LEU A 56 -10.27 -1.71 -7.46
CA LEU A 56 -9.68 -0.71 -8.35
C LEU A 56 -9.14 -1.37 -9.62
N HIS A 57 -8.46 -2.51 -9.49
CA HIS A 57 -7.94 -3.27 -10.63
C HIS A 57 -9.07 -3.72 -11.59
N ILE A 58 -10.14 -4.31 -11.05
CA ILE A 58 -11.33 -4.72 -11.82
C ILE A 58 -11.92 -3.54 -12.60
N LEU A 59 -11.88 -2.33 -12.01
CA LEU A 59 -12.37 -1.11 -12.63
C LEU A 59 -11.32 -0.38 -13.49
N GLY A 60 -10.12 -0.93 -13.67
CA GLY A 60 -9.06 -0.34 -14.50
C GLY A 60 -8.44 0.92 -13.91
N LEU A 61 -8.43 1.03 -12.59
CA LEU A 61 -8.04 2.23 -11.83
C LEU A 61 -6.69 2.07 -11.12
N ASP A 62 -5.83 1.16 -11.58
CA ASP A 62 -4.53 0.85 -10.96
C ASP A 62 -3.61 2.07 -10.85
N THR A 63 -3.72 3.01 -11.79
CA THR A 63 -2.91 4.22 -11.87
C THR A 63 -3.43 5.35 -10.97
N VAL A 64 -4.58 5.17 -10.33
CA VAL A 64 -5.21 6.14 -9.43
C VAL A 64 -5.64 5.46 -8.14
N ARG A 65 -4.64 5.12 -7.32
CA ARG A 65 -4.85 4.51 -6.00
C ARG A 65 -5.36 5.50 -4.94
N GLY A 66 -5.68 6.74 -5.34
CA GLY A 66 -6.10 7.85 -4.48
C GLY A 66 -7.33 7.52 -3.64
N ILE A 67 -7.32 7.94 -2.37
CA ILE A 67 -8.23 7.45 -1.30
C ILE A 67 -9.70 7.80 -1.49
N GLU A 68 -10.01 8.86 -2.25
CA GLU A 68 -11.38 9.33 -2.44
C GLU A 68 -12.19 8.43 -3.37
N ILE A 69 -11.53 7.60 -4.19
CA ILE A 69 -12.20 6.58 -4.98
C ILE A 69 -12.57 5.41 -4.05
N ASP A 70 -13.88 5.22 -3.85
CA ASP A 70 -14.45 4.10 -3.10
C ASP A 70 -15.15 3.12 -4.06
N PRO A 71 -14.39 2.20 -4.66
CA PRO A 71 -14.95 1.29 -5.67
C PRO A 71 -16.00 0.34 -5.08
N LEU A 72 -15.90 0.06 -3.77
CA LEU A 72 -16.87 -0.80 -3.09
C LEU A 72 -18.23 -0.10 -2.99
N GLU A 73 -18.26 1.20 -2.74
CA GLU A 73 -19.50 1.97 -2.69
C GLU A 73 -20.16 2.07 -4.08
N TRP A 74 -19.38 2.31 -5.13
CA TRP A 74 -19.90 2.33 -6.50
C TRP A 74 -20.56 1.01 -6.89
N ILE A 75 -19.93 -0.11 -6.52
CA ILE A 75 -20.49 -1.46 -6.73
C ILE A 75 -21.77 -1.66 -5.91
N ARG A 76 -21.81 -1.22 -4.65
CA ARG A 76 -23.02 -1.31 -3.80
C ARG A 76 -24.18 -0.51 -4.39
N GLN A 77 -23.92 0.71 -4.86
CA GLN A 77 -24.93 1.60 -5.42
C GLN A 77 -25.32 1.25 -6.86
N LYS A 78 -24.65 0.25 -7.47
CA LYS A 78 -24.85 -0.18 -8.87
C LYS A 78 -24.53 0.94 -9.87
N GLU A 79 -23.59 1.82 -9.51
CA GLU A 79 -23.12 2.89 -10.38
C GLU A 79 -22.11 2.40 -11.43
N VAL A 80 -21.59 1.19 -11.22
CA VAL A 80 -20.79 0.44 -12.19
C VAL A 80 -21.50 -0.87 -12.49
N ALA A 81 -21.59 -1.23 -13.76
CA ALA A 81 -22.19 -2.46 -14.26
C ALA A 81 -21.70 -2.69 -15.70
N GLY A 82 -21.57 -3.94 -16.12
CA GLY A 82 -21.17 -4.25 -17.49
C GLY A 82 -21.18 -5.75 -17.73
N ASP A 83 -21.29 -6.12 -19.00
CA ASP A 83 -21.37 -7.53 -19.41
C ASP A 83 -19.98 -8.12 -19.71
N LYS A 84 -18.93 -7.30 -19.70
CA LYS A 84 -17.52 -7.68 -19.92
C LYS A 84 -16.59 -6.88 -19.01
N ALA A 85 -15.42 -7.41 -18.65
CA ALA A 85 -14.46 -6.68 -17.83
C ALA A 85 -14.03 -5.35 -18.49
N SER A 86 -13.88 -5.31 -19.82
CA SER A 86 -13.54 -4.08 -20.55
C SER A 86 -14.56 -2.96 -20.36
N GLU A 87 -15.85 -3.31 -20.23
CA GLU A 87 -16.92 -2.33 -20.00
C GLU A 87 -16.87 -1.79 -18.57
N LEU A 88 -16.63 -2.67 -17.58
CA LEU A 88 -16.41 -2.26 -16.19
C LEU A 88 -15.22 -1.30 -16.08
N LYS A 89 -14.11 -1.59 -16.77
CA LYS A 89 -12.91 -0.75 -16.81
C LYS A 89 -13.20 0.63 -17.43
N ARG A 90 -13.97 0.68 -18.52
CA ARG A 90 -14.40 1.94 -19.16
C ARG A 90 -15.25 2.80 -18.22
N ILE A 91 -16.32 2.22 -17.64
CA ILE A 91 -17.24 2.94 -16.76
C ILE A 91 -16.55 3.38 -15.48
N GLY A 92 -15.68 2.52 -14.92
CA GLY A 92 -14.83 2.87 -13.78
C GLY A 92 -13.96 4.09 -14.06
N SER A 93 -13.33 4.15 -15.24
CA SER A 93 -12.49 5.27 -15.67
C SER A 93 -13.29 6.57 -15.84
N GLU A 94 -14.46 6.52 -16.48
CA GLU A 94 -15.34 7.68 -16.65
C GLU A 94 -15.78 8.27 -15.31
N LYS A 95 -16.18 7.42 -14.37
CA LYS A 95 -16.60 7.86 -13.04
C LYS A 95 -15.42 8.37 -12.19
N ALA A 96 -14.26 7.74 -12.32
CA ALA A 96 -13.05 8.19 -11.65
C ALA A 96 -12.60 9.57 -12.15
N LEU A 97 -12.79 9.87 -13.44
CA LEU A 97 -12.41 11.16 -14.01
C LEU A 97 -13.09 12.32 -13.28
N GLU A 98 -14.41 12.25 -13.06
CA GLU A 98 -15.18 13.26 -12.33
C GLU A 98 -14.65 13.46 -10.90
N VAL A 99 -14.38 12.36 -10.19
CA VAL A 99 -13.84 12.41 -8.82
C VAL A 99 -12.45 13.04 -8.80
N LEU A 100 -11.59 12.68 -9.76
CA LEU A 100 -10.23 13.21 -9.86
C LEU A 100 -10.22 14.71 -10.22
N GLU A 101 -11.07 15.14 -11.14
CA GLU A 101 -11.23 16.56 -11.47
C GLU A 101 -11.68 17.37 -10.26
N ASN A 102 -12.65 16.86 -9.49
CA ASN A 102 -13.07 17.49 -8.24
C ASN A 102 -11.96 17.50 -7.19
N MET A 103 -11.19 16.41 -7.05
CA MET A 103 -10.02 16.39 -6.17
C MET A 103 -9.00 17.45 -6.56
N ILE A 104 -8.72 17.61 -7.85
CA ILE A 104 -7.75 18.59 -8.36
C ILE A 104 -8.27 20.02 -8.14
N SER A 105 -9.56 20.29 -8.38
CA SER A 105 -10.14 21.63 -8.23
C SER A 105 -10.09 22.12 -6.77
N VAL A 106 -10.25 21.22 -5.80
CA VAL A 106 -10.07 21.53 -4.37
C VAL A 106 -8.62 21.33 -3.90
N ARG A 107 -7.68 21.06 -4.80
CA ARG A 107 -6.25 20.84 -4.52
C ARG A 107 -5.97 19.66 -3.57
N ASN A 108 -6.84 18.66 -3.52
CA ASN A 108 -6.57 17.41 -2.81
C ASN A 108 -5.71 16.48 -3.68
N THR A 109 -4.41 16.79 -3.81
CA THR A 109 -3.51 16.08 -4.74
C THR A 109 -2.45 15.20 -4.06
N PHE A 110 -2.47 15.06 -2.73
CA PHE A 110 -1.42 14.39 -1.93
C PHE A 110 -1.10 12.95 -2.35
N PHE A 111 -2.11 12.21 -2.79
CA PHE A 111 -1.99 10.79 -3.14
C PHE A 111 -2.18 10.53 -4.64
N LEU A 112 -2.09 11.57 -5.47
CA LEU A 112 -2.07 11.43 -6.93
C LEU A 112 -0.63 11.25 -7.40
N ASP A 113 -0.28 10.08 -7.90
CA ASP A 113 1.03 9.84 -8.50
C ASP A 113 1.00 10.28 -9.96
N VAL A 114 1.63 11.43 -10.24
CA VAL A 114 1.68 12.00 -11.59
C VAL A 114 2.41 11.07 -12.57
N LYS A 115 3.38 10.27 -12.12
CA LYS A 115 4.11 9.33 -12.98
C LYS A 115 3.21 8.14 -13.34
N GLU A 116 2.50 7.57 -12.37
CA GLU A 116 1.55 6.47 -12.66
C GLU A 116 0.40 6.97 -13.54
N MET A 117 -0.16 8.14 -13.24
CA MET A 117 -1.23 8.75 -14.05
C MET A 117 -0.81 9.02 -15.49
N ALA A 118 0.45 9.41 -15.72
CA ALA A 118 0.99 9.64 -17.06
C ALA A 118 1.08 8.38 -17.93
N LEU A 119 1.10 7.20 -17.31
CA LEU A 119 1.13 5.90 -18.00
C LEU A 119 -0.27 5.30 -18.20
N GLY A 120 -1.30 5.94 -17.65
CA GLY A 120 -2.66 5.41 -17.60
C GLY A 120 -3.70 6.24 -18.35
N PRO A 121 -5.00 5.92 -18.15
CA PRO A 121 -6.10 6.61 -18.82
C PRO A 121 -6.28 8.07 -18.36
N PHE A 122 -5.58 8.49 -17.30
CA PHE A 122 -5.69 9.84 -16.71
C PHE A 122 -4.53 10.78 -17.09
N VAL A 123 -3.77 10.46 -18.15
CA VAL A 123 -2.63 11.27 -18.61
C VAL A 123 -2.98 12.74 -18.84
N LEU A 124 -4.21 13.02 -19.31
CA LEU A 124 -4.68 14.39 -19.57
C LEU A 124 -4.79 15.24 -18.29
N LEU A 125 -4.98 14.61 -17.12
CA LEU A 125 -5.08 15.31 -15.83
C LEU A 125 -3.72 15.64 -15.21
N THR A 126 -2.62 15.05 -15.70
CA THR A 126 -1.29 15.22 -15.10
C THR A 126 -0.86 16.70 -15.03
N LYS A 127 -1.12 17.45 -16.10
CA LYS A 127 -0.86 18.90 -16.14
C LYS A 127 -1.70 19.66 -15.11
N SER A 128 -2.98 19.31 -14.98
CA SER A 128 -3.89 19.94 -14.00
C SER A 128 -3.45 19.66 -12.56
N VAL A 129 -2.98 18.44 -12.26
CA VAL A 129 -2.40 18.10 -10.95
C VAL A 129 -1.16 18.96 -10.66
N LEU A 130 -0.23 19.07 -11.62
CA LEU A 130 0.98 19.86 -11.45
C LEU A 130 0.67 21.35 -11.25
N ASN A 131 -0.29 21.90 -12.02
CA ASN A 131 -0.75 23.28 -11.85
C ASN A 131 -1.38 23.50 -10.48
N ALA A 132 -2.28 22.62 -10.03
CA ALA A 132 -2.89 22.73 -8.70
C ALA A 132 -1.83 22.72 -7.59
N ARG A 133 -0.81 21.84 -7.68
CA ARG A 133 0.31 21.81 -6.73
C ARG A 133 1.18 23.05 -6.78
N LYS A 134 1.35 23.65 -7.95
CA LYS A 134 2.06 24.93 -8.08
C LYS A 134 1.27 26.05 -7.40
N GLU A 135 -0.01 26.16 -7.68
CA GLU A 135 -0.88 27.16 -7.04
C GLU A 135 -0.93 27.04 -5.52
N GLU A 136 -0.88 25.82 -4.96
CA GLU A 136 -0.76 25.61 -3.51
C GLU A 136 0.47 26.31 -2.91
N ILE A 137 1.59 26.33 -3.65
CA ILE A 137 2.85 26.95 -3.24
C ILE A 137 2.80 28.46 -3.46
N ASP A 138 2.30 28.90 -4.62
CA ASP A 138 2.18 30.31 -4.99
C ASP A 138 1.26 31.09 -4.00
N ASP A 139 0.26 30.42 -3.42
CA ASP A 139 -0.67 31.01 -2.44
C ASP A 139 -0.08 31.16 -1.01
N LEU A 140 1.10 30.59 -0.74
CA LEU A 140 1.77 30.72 0.56
C LEU A 140 2.36 32.12 0.71
N LYS A 141 1.99 32.81 1.80
CA LYS A 141 2.52 34.14 2.13
C LYS A 141 3.78 34.03 2.98
N SER A 142 4.91 34.56 2.50
CA SER A 142 6.15 34.63 3.28
C SER A 142 6.07 35.65 4.43
N PRO A 143 6.63 35.35 5.61
CA PRO A 143 7.28 34.08 5.98
C PRO A 143 6.25 32.96 6.20
N VAL A 144 6.56 31.77 5.69
CA VAL A 144 5.68 30.60 5.68
C VAL A 144 5.94 29.75 6.91
N SER A 145 4.90 29.44 7.68
CA SER A 145 5.04 28.49 8.79
C SER A 145 5.27 27.07 8.26
N ILE A 146 6.03 26.23 8.99
CA ILE A 146 6.18 24.81 8.62
C ILE A 146 4.82 24.12 8.48
N TRP A 147 3.86 24.52 9.31
CA TRP A 147 2.51 23.96 9.26
C TRP A 147 1.77 24.29 7.96
N ASP A 148 1.91 25.52 7.46
CA ASP A 148 1.31 25.92 6.18
C ASP A 148 1.99 25.21 5.00
N ALA A 149 3.32 25.09 5.04
CA ALA A 149 4.07 24.34 4.03
C ALA A 149 3.63 22.86 3.97
N VAL A 150 3.53 22.18 5.12
CA VAL A 150 3.11 20.76 5.23
C VAL A 150 1.69 20.52 4.69
N GLN A 151 0.84 21.55 4.65
CA GLN A 151 -0.51 21.44 4.10
C GLN A 151 -0.57 21.49 2.58
N THR A 152 0.55 21.65 1.87
CA THR A 152 0.66 21.52 0.42
C THR A 152 1.12 20.11 0.04
N ALA A 153 0.82 19.64 -1.17
CA ALA A 153 1.24 18.30 -1.60
C ALA A 153 2.77 18.14 -1.64
N TYR A 154 3.49 19.14 -2.15
CA TYR A 154 4.96 19.12 -2.16
C TYR A 154 5.55 19.22 -0.76
N GLY A 155 5.04 20.13 0.07
CA GLY A 155 5.51 20.24 1.45
C GLY A 155 5.25 18.95 2.21
N TYR A 156 4.06 18.36 2.11
CA TYR A 156 3.78 17.05 2.72
C TYR A 156 4.78 15.98 2.27
N TYR A 157 5.06 15.89 0.97
CA TYR A 157 6.03 14.93 0.44
C TYR A 157 7.45 15.18 0.98
N VAL A 158 7.95 16.42 0.93
CA VAL A 158 9.27 16.80 1.45
C VAL A 158 9.37 16.48 2.95
N PHE A 159 8.37 16.84 3.73
CA PHE A 159 8.39 16.65 5.18
C PHE A 159 8.20 15.18 5.61
N SER A 160 7.49 14.39 4.82
CA SER A 160 7.37 12.95 5.07
C SER A 160 8.62 12.20 4.62
N SER A 161 9.24 12.57 3.51
CA SER A 161 10.44 11.92 2.98
C SER A 161 11.75 12.36 3.69
N GLY A 162 11.93 13.66 3.96
CA GLY A 162 13.23 14.25 4.28
C GLY A 162 13.71 14.22 5.75
N GLY A 163 13.30 13.26 6.57
CA GLY A 163 13.91 13.02 7.90
C GLY A 163 13.00 13.23 9.11
N VAL A 164 13.53 12.98 10.31
CA VAL A 164 12.74 12.97 11.55
C VAL A 164 12.48 14.40 12.02
N LEU A 165 11.26 14.88 11.79
CA LEU A 165 10.75 16.11 12.38
C LEU A 165 10.67 15.95 13.90
N THR A 166 11.72 16.37 14.61
CA THR A 166 11.70 16.34 16.07
C THR A 166 10.93 17.53 16.63
N SER A 167 10.33 17.39 17.81
CA SER A 167 9.69 18.52 18.51
C SER A 167 10.67 19.60 19.01
N ARG A 168 11.97 19.44 18.71
CA ARG A 168 13.06 20.36 19.08
C ARG A 168 13.70 20.89 17.79
N ARG A 169 14.35 22.06 17.87
CA ARG A 169 15.18 22.58 16.78
C ARG A 169 16.41 21.66 16.57
N SER A 170 16.30 20.65 15.71
CA SER A 170 17.38 19.81 15.19
C SER A 170 17.94 20.32 13.86
N PRO A 171 19.20 19.98 13.50
CA PRO A 171 19.78 20.25 12.17
C PRO A 171 18.92 19.75 11.01
N ASP A 172 18.23 18.63 11.20
CA ASP A 172 17.30 18.04 10.23
C ASP A 172 16.19 19.03 9.79
N HIS A 173 15.76 19.95 10.66
CA HIS A 173 14.77 20.97 10.27
C HIS A 173 15.34 22.02 9.33
N LYS A 174 16.62 22.38 9.48
CA LYS A 174 17.27 23.34 8.57
C LYS A 174 17.40 22.75 7.17
N SER A 175 17.80 21.47 7.08
CA SER A 175 17.92 20.76 5.81
C SER A 175 16.55 20.57 5.13
N LEU A 176 15.50 20.18 5.87
CA LEU A 176 14.14 20.07 5.34
C LEU A 176 13.60 21.40 4.81
N ARG A 177 13.88 22.48 5.54
CA ARG A 177 13.53 23.83 5.15
C ARG A 177 14.25 24.25 3.88
N GLU A 178 15.56 24.02 3.80
CA GLU A 178 16.37 24.30 2.61
C GLU A 178 15.83 23.54 1.40
N VAL A 179 15.58 22.24 1.53
CA VAL A 179 14.97 21.44 0.46
C VAL A 179 13.61 21.99 0.04
N MET A 180 12.76 22.38 0.98
CA MET A 180 11.44 22.95 0.64
C MET A 180 11.57 24.34 -0.01
N SER A 181 12.51 25.15 0.44
CA SER A 181 12.79 26.47 -0.14
C SER A 181 13.34 26.30 -1.56
N ASP A 182 14.22 25.33 -1.79
CA ASP A 182 14.75 24.98 -3.11
C ASP A 182 13.64 24.45 -4.03
N VAL A 183 12.75 23.59 -3.54
CA VAL A 183 11.58 23.12 -4.30
C VAL A 183 10.69 24.30 -4.68
N ALA A 184 10.40 25.21 -3.75
CA ALA A 184 9.60 26.39 -4.02
C ALA A 184 10.28 27.33 -5.05
N GLY A 185 11.59 27.58 -4.89
CA GLY A 185 12.39 28.38 -5.82
C GLY A 185 12.40 27.78 -7.23
N ASN A 186 12.50 26.45 -7.35
CA ASN A 186 12.41 25.75 -8.64
C ASN A 186 11.01 25.83 -9.28
N ILE A 187 9.95 26.04 -8.49
CA ILE A 187 8.58 26.26 -8.98
C ILE A 187 8.34 27.73 -9.39
N GLY A 188 9.20 28.64 -8.91
CA GLY A 188 9.23 30.07 -9.24
C GLY A 188 8.94 31.01 -8.06
N CYS A 189 8.86 30.50 -6.83
CA CYS A 189 8.56 31.28 -5.62
C CYS A 189 9.61 31.08 -4.55
N ASP A 190 10.37 32.13 -4.22
CA ASP A 190 11.28 32.11 -3.08
C ASP A 190 10.47 32.20 -1.78
N LEU A 191 10.35 31.08 -1.06
CA LEU A 191 9.66 31.01 0.22
C LEU A 191 10.67 31.02 1.37
N GLU A 192 10.50 31.96 2.29
CA GLU A 192 11.20 31.91 3.58
C GLU A 192 10.35 31.08 4.55
N ILE A 193 10.86 29.92 4.96
CA ILE A 193 10.15 29.01 5.86
C ILE A 193 10.67 29.16 7.29
N ASP A 194 9.73 29.30 8.23
CA ASP A 194 10.01 29.47 9.65
C ASP A 194 10.84 28.32 10.24
N SER A 195 11.67 28.66 11.24
CA SER A 195 12.54 27.71 11.95
C SER A 195 11.86 26.97 13.12
N SER A 196 10.53 27.05 13.25
CA SER A 196 9.79 26.44 14.35
C SER A 196 9.58 24.94 14.11
N PRO A 197 9.77 24.07 15.12
CA PRO A 197 9.57 22.63 14.93
C PRO A 197 8.09 22.30 14.67
N LEU A 198 7.83 21.32 13.80
CA LEU A 198 6.47 20.81 13.59
C LEU A 198 5.93 20.13 14.87
N GLN A 199 4.89 20.69 15.45
CA GLN A 199 4.17 20.11 16.60
C GLN A 199 2.72 19.80 16.21
N LEU A 200 2.36 18.51 16.16
CA LEU A 200 1.00 18.08 15.86
C LEU A 200 0.19 17.93 17.15
N GLY A 201 -0.99 18.54 17.19
CA GLY A 201 -1.90 18.43 18.32
C GLY A 201 -2.44 17.01 18.56
N GLY A 202 -3.18 16.86 19.67
CA GLY A 202 -3.95 15.64 19.94
C GLY A 202 -5.05 15.41 18.88
N SER A 203 -5.75 16.49 18.52
CA SER A 203 -6.78 16.55 17.49
C SER A 203 -6.20 16.79 16.09
N ILE A 204 -6.99 16.48 15.06
CA ILE A 204 -6.64 16.72 13.66
C ILE A 204 -6.96 18.17 13.33
N SER A 205 -5.96 18.96 12.97
CA SER A 205 -6.10 20.36 12.60
C SER A 205 -5.33 20.60 11.31
N GLY A 206 -5.96 20.47 10.15
CA GLY A 206 -5.24 20.52 8.86
C GLY A 206 -5.98 19.90 7.70
N PHE A 207 -5.41 20.05 6.49
CA PHE A 207 -5.88 19.41 5.26
C PHE A 207 -7.39 19.59 5.07
N LYS A 208 -7.85 20.85 5.19
CA LYS A 208 -9.28 21.19 5.20
C LYS A 208 -9.96 20.89 3.87
N ASN A 209 -9.18 20.96 2.79
CA ASN A 209 -9.57 20.61 1.43
C ASN A 209 -9.72 19.10 1.19
N CYS A 210 -9.23 18.26 2.10
CA CYS A 210 -9.35 16.81 2.00
C CYS A 210 -10.62 16.31 2.70
N SER A 211 -11.14 15.16 2.25
CA SER A 211 -12.16 14.43 2.99
C SER A 211 -11.64 14.02 4.38
N LYS A 212 -12.58 13.70 5.28
CA LYS A 212 -12.23 13.26 6.64
C LYS A 212 -11.26 12.08 6.64
N ARG A 213 -11.46 11.12 5.74
CA ARG A 213 -10.64 9.90 5.63
C ARG A 213 -9.21 10.22 5.21
N THR A 214 -9.05 11.01 4.15
CA THR A 214 -7.73 11.42 3.63
C THR A 214 -6.99 12.26 4.65
N ARG A 215 -7.68 13.21 5.30
CA ARG A 215 -7.13 14.02 6.39
C ARG A 215 -6.64 13.17 7.56
N GLU A 216 -7.42 12.20 8.01
CA GLU A 216 -7.01 11.26 9.07
C GLU A 216 -5.77 10.47 8.67
N LEU A 217 -5.70 10.00 7.43
CA LEU A 217 -4.56 9.24 6.92
C LEU A 217 -3.28 10.08 6.86
N LEU A 218 -3.35 11.27 6.25
CA LEU A 218 -2.23 12.22 6.18
C LEU A 218 -1.71 12.55 7.58
N TRP A 219 -2.64 12.80 8.52
CA TRP A 219 -2.33 13.13 9.90
C TRP A 219 -1.65 11.98 10.65
N HIS A 220 -2.13 10.75 10.50
CA HIS A 220 -1.54 9.58 11.15
C HIS A 220 -0.18 9.20 10.58
N LEU A 221 0.04 9.41 9.28
CA LEU A 221 1.35 9.25 8.65
C LEU A 221 2.36 10.27 9.18
N LEU A 222 1.99 11.55 9.24
CA LEU A 222 2.83 12.58 9.86
C LEU A 222 3.11 12.26 11.33
N LYS A 223 2.10 11.87 12.11
CA LYS A 223 2.32 11.48 13.51
C LYS A 223 3.28 10.31 13.66
N LEU A 224 3.20 9.32 12.76
CA LEU A 224 4.11 8.18 12.75
C LEU A 224 5.56 8.61 12.48
N LYS A 225 5.76 9.64 11.64
CA LYS A 225 7.07 10.20 11.30
C LYS A 225 7.63 11.14 12.37
N THR A 226 6.82 12.07 12.86
CA THR A 226 7.21 13.15 13.78
C THR A 226 7.41 12.66 15.21
N TYR A 227 6.57 11.75 15.71
CA TYR A 227 6.60 11.35 17.12
C TYR A 227 7.40 10.08 17.38
N LYS A 228 8.27 10.15 18.38
CA LYS A 228 8.99 8.98 18.93
C LYS A 228 8.29 8.32 20.12
N GLY A 229 7.19 8.91 20.60
CA GLY A 229 6.43 8.43 21.76
C GLY A 229 5.68 7.12 21.47
N LYS A 230 5.93 6.10 22.29
CA LYS A 230 5.36 4.74 22.13
C LYS A 230 3.85 4.73 21.92
N GLN A 231 3.10 5.55 22.67
CA GLN A 231 1.63 5.56 22.61
C GLN A 231 1.09 6.21 21.34
N THR A 232 1.65 7.34 20.89
CA THR A 232 1.24 8.03 19.66
C THR A 232 1.54 7.17 18.43
N VAL A 233 2.73 6.56 18.39
CA VAL A 233 3.12 5.60 17.35
C VAL A 233 2.17 4.41 17.32
N ARG A 234 1.82 3.85 18.50
CA ARG A 234 0.89 2.72 18.59
C ARG A 234 -0.49 3.06 18.02
N LYS A 235 -1.05 4.20 18.40
CA LYS A 235 -2.38 4.64 17.94
C LYS A 235 -2.37 4.88 16.43
N SER A 236 -1.37 5.58 15.92
CA SER A 236 -1.27 5.89 14.49
C SER A 236 -1.04 4.63 13.65
N ALA A 237 -0.16 3.74 14.08
CA ALA A 237 0.04 2.47 13.38
C ALA A 237 -1.20 1.58 13.40
N ALA A 238 -1.95 1.52 14.50
CA ALA A 238 -3.19 0.75 14.56
C ALA A 238 -4.27 1.32 13.62
N PHE A 239 -4.34 2.66 13.49
CA PHE A 239 -5.19 3.29 12.49
C PHE A 239 -4.76 2.91 11.06
N LEU A 240 -3.47 3.06 10.75
CA LEU A 240 -2.93 2.75 9.42
C LEU A 240 -3.06 1.27 9.08
N GLU A 241 -2.86 0.34 10.02
CA GLU A 241 -3.03 -1.11 9.81
C GLU A 241 -4.45 -1.46 9.35
N LYS A 242 -5.46 -0.67 9.76
CA LYS A 242 -6.87 -0.88 9.40
C LYS A 242 -7.30 -0.08 8.16
N HIS A 243 -6.70 1.08 7.92
CA HIS A 243 -7.22 2.08 6.98
C HIS A 243 -6.26 2.48 5.85
N ALA A 244 -4.97 2.12 5.94
CA ALA A 244 -3.99 2.44 4.91
C ALA A 244 -4.15 1.52 3.70
N HIS A 245 -3.98 2.12 2.52
CA HIS A 245 -4.00 1.44 1.22
C HIS A 245 -2.59 1.40 0.62
N SER A 246 -2.44 0.75 -0.53
CA SER A 246 -1.19 0.67 -1.29
C SER A 246 -0.48 2.00 -1.48
N VAL A 247 -1.23 3.09 -1.74
CA VAL A 247 -0.68 4.44 -1.96
C VAL A 247 0.15 4.99 -0.80
N VAL A 248 0.01 4.42 0.40
CA VAL A 248 0.76 4.83 1.61
C VAL A 248 2.11 4.09 1.73
N ALA A 249 2.29 2.98 1.01
CA ALA A 249 3.48 2.15 1.16
C ALA A 249 4.80 2.89 0.91
N PRO A 250 4.95 3.76 -0.11
CA PRO A 250 6.20 4.50 -0.34
C PRO A 250 6.62 5.33 0.88
N TYR A 251 5.66 5.98 1.56
CA TYR A 251 5.92 6.73 2.78
C TYR A 251 6.42 5.81 3.90
N LEU A 252 5.79 4.65 4.07
CA LEU A 252 6.17 3.68 5.10
C LEU A 252 7.55 3.05 4.82
N HIS A 253 7.89 2.83 3.56
CA HIS A 253 9.22 2.37 3.15
C HIS A 253 10.30 3.37 3.57
N GLU A 254 10.09 4.65 3.26
CA GLU A 254 10.99 5.73 3.64
C GLU A 254 11.07 5.91 5.16
N PHE A 255 9.95 5.74 5.87
CA PHE A 255 9.97 5.84 7.33
C PHE A 255 10.75 4.68 7.94
N LEU A 256 10.67 3.49 7.35
CA LEU A 256 11.33 2.31 7.85
C LEU A 256 12.85 2.36 7.61
N SER A 257 13.31 2.87 6.46
CA SER A 257 14.74 3.04 6.15
C SER A 257 15.44 3.95 7.18
N GLN A 258 14.72 4.96 7.68
CA GLN A 258 15.22 5.93 8.65
C GLN A 258 15.01 5.51 10.12
N THR A 259 14.21 4.47 10.38
CA THR A 259 13.80 4.17 11.75
C THR A 259 14.89 3.47 12.56
N LYS A 260 15.28 4.08 13.68
CA LYS A 260 16.21 3.48 14.66
C LYS A 260 15.50 2.72 15.77
N TYR A 261 14.17 2.89 15.90
CA TYR A 261 13.40 2.37 17.03
C TYR A 261 12.66 1.09 16.67
N TYR A 262 13.01 0.00 17.36
CA TYR A 262 12.34 -1.31 17.26
C TYR A 262 10.82 -1.23 17.26
N TYR A 263 10.27 -0.49 18.21
CA TYR A 263 8.83 -0.44 18.38
C TYR A 263 8.13 0.15 17.16
N THR A 264 8.67 1.24 16.61
CA THR A 264 8.15 1.89 15.41
C THR A 264 8.30 0.98 14.20
N ALA A 265 9.46 0.35 14.02
CA ALA A 265 9.71 -0.60 12.94
C ALA A 265 8.69 -1.75 12.91
N VAL A 266 8.48 -2.43 14.05
CA VAL A 266 7.51 -3.54 14.14
C VAL A 266 6.09 -3.09 13.81
N LYS A 267 5.75 -1.84 14.13
CA LYS A 267 4.45 -1.28 13.78
C LYS A 267 4.35 -1.02 12.28
N ILE A 268 5.39 -0.47 11.65
CA ILE A 268 5.42 -0.31 10.20
C ILE A 268 5.36 -1.68 9.49
N PHE A 269 6.07 -2.71 9.96
CA PHE A 269 6.00 -4.06 9.39
C PHE A 269 4.58 -4.60 9.33
N ARG A 270 3.78 -4.39 10.38
CA ARG A 270 2.38 -4.84 10.41
C ARG A 270 1.52 -4.13 9.37
N VAL A 271 1.70 -2.81 9.24
CA VAL A 271 0.97 -2.02 8.24
C VAL A 271 1.37 -2.46 6.83
N LEU A 272 2.67 -2.65 6.55
CA LEU A 272 3.15 -3.15 5.27
C LEU A 272 2.64 -4.55 4.94
N GLY A 273 2.60 -5.46 5.92
CA GLY A 273 2.01 -6.79 5.73
C GLY A 273 0.51 -6.77 5.45
N ALA A 274 -0.24 -5.89 6.14
CA ALA A 274 -1.66 -5.68 5.89
C ALA A 274 -1.91 -5.12 4.48
N ILE A 275 -1.09 -4.17 4.02
CA ILE A 275 -1.10 -3.65 2.66
C ILE A 275 -0.76 -4.77 1.65
N GLY A 276 0.29 -5.55 1.92
CA GLY A 276 0.62 -6.78 1.19
C GLY A 276 1.24 -6.57 -0.20
N LEU A 277 1.99 -5.49 -0.39
CA LEU A 277 2.67 -5.16 -1.65
C LEU A 277 4.03 -5.87 -1.76
N GLU A 278 4.30 -6.51 -2.91
CA GLU A 278 5.54 -7.23 -3.19
C GLU A 278 6.77 -6.32 -3.07
N GLU A 279 6.65 -5.06 -3.49
CA GLU A 279 7.67 -4.01 -3.45
C GLU A 279 8.16 -3.72 -2.01
N SER A 280 7.42 -4.16 -0.99
CA SER A 280 7.85 -4.05 0.41
C SER A 280 8.89 -5.10 0.80
N LEU A 281 9.14 -6.11 -0.04
CA LEU A 281 10.05 -7.22 0.23
C LEU A 281 11.46 -6.72 0.58
N ASP A 282 12.03 -5.90 -0.29
CA ASP A 282 13.41 -5.41 -0.15
C ASP A 282 13.60 -4.54 1.08
N VAL A 283 12.58 -3.78 1.47
CA VAL A 283 12.63 -2.93 2.66
C VAL A 283 12.52 -3.76 3.95
N LEU A 284 11.83 -4.90 3.92
CA LEU A 284 11.67 -5.77 5.10
C LEU A 284 12.84 -6.75 5.28
N LEU A 285 13.48 -7.17 4.19
CA LEU A 285 14.56 -8.17 4.19
C LEU A 285 15.70 -7.87 5.19
N PRO A 286 16.27 -6.64 5.25
CA PRO A 286 17.34 -6.29 6.19
C PRO A 286 16.97 -6.47 7.66
N PHE A 287 15.69 -6.58 7.99
CA PHE A 287 15.21 -6.76 9.35
C PHE A 287 14.98 -8.22 9.72
N VAL A 288 14.91 -9.15 8.77
CA VAL A 288 14.73 -10.58 9.08
C VAL A 288 15.97 -11.18 9.73
N SER A 289 17.15 -10.76 9.28
CA SER A 289 18.44 -11.15 9.86
C SER A 289 18.69 -10.53 11.23
N LYS A 290 17.91 -9.52 11.64
CA LYS A 290 18.02 -8.93 12.99
C LYS A 290 17.42 -9.89 14.01
N GLY A 291 18.23 -10.27 15.00
CA GLY A 291 17.83 -11.20 16.06
C GLY A 291 16.59 -10.76 16.87
N ARG A 292 16.03 -11.71 17.62
CA ARG A 292 14.87 -11.53 18.52
C ARG A 292 13.57 -11.19 17.76
N ASN A 293 12.73 -10.33 18.33
CA ASN A 293 11.39 -10.03 17.82
C ASN A 293 11.37 -9.19 16.54
N TRP A 294 12.50 -8.56 16.16
CA TRP A 294 12.64 -7.86 14.87
C TRP A 294 12.44 -8.83 13.72
N GLY A 295 13.31 -9.85 13.63
CA GLY A 295 13.28 -10.81 12.55
C GLY A 295 11.98 -11.60 12.49
N ALA A 296 11.42 -11.97 13.64
CA ALA A 296 10.13 -12.65 13.70
C ALA A 296 8.97 -11.80 13.15
N SER A 297 8.97 -10.49 13.42
CA SER A 297 7.91 -9.59 12.96
C SER A 297 8.06 -9.22 11.49
N ALA A 298 9.30 -8.99 11.04
CA ALA A 298 9.61 -8.73 9.64
C ALA A 298 9.29 -9.95 8.76
N LEU A 299 9.69 -11.16 9.20
CA LEU A 299 9.36 -12.41 8.50
C LEU A 299 7.85 -12.63 8.42
N LYS A 300 7.10 -12.34 9.49
CA LYS A 300 5.64 -12.41 9.47
C LYS A 300 5.04 -11.42 8.46
N ALA A 301 5.53 -10.19 8.40
CA ALA A 301 5.07 -9.21 7.42
C ALA A 301 5.40 -9.65 5.98
N MET A 302 6.63 -10.13 5.75
CA MET A 302 7.03 -10.69 4.45
C MET A 302 6.12 -11.84 4.02
N SER A 303 5.78 -12.76 4.93
CA SER A 303 4.90 -13.90 4.59
C SER A 303 3.52 -13.50 4.08
N THR A 304 3.08 -12.28 4.38
CA THR A 304 1.79 -11.75 3.94
C THR A 304 1.89 -10.96 2.64
N LEU A 305 3.07 -10.57 2.16
CA LEU A 305 3.19 -9.82 0.90
C LEU A 305 2.73 -10.68 -0.28
N ALA A 306 2.19 -10.07 -1.33
CA ALA A 306 1.88 -10.75 -2.59
C ALA A 306 3.15 -11.07 -3.40
N GLY A 307 3.00 -11.91 -4.43
CA GLY A 307 3.99 -12.07 -5.50
C GLY A 307 4.99 -13.23 -5.32
N GLU A 308 5.35 -13.85 -6.44
CA GLU A 308 6.18 -15.05 -6.50
C GLU A 308 7.60 -14.82 -5.94
N SER A 309 8.17 -13.62 -6.10
CA SER A 309 9.52 -13.33 -5.60
C SER A 309 9.60 -13.47 -4.08
N VAL A 310 8.50 -13.21 -3.37
CA VAL A 310 8.39 -13.41 -1.92
C VAL A 310 8.47 -14.90 -1.57
N THR A 311 7.77 -15.76 -2.32
CA THR A 311 7.83 -17.22 -2.11
C THR A 311 9.20 -17.77 -2.39
N THR A 312 9.84 -17.31 -3.48
CA THR A 312 11.22 -17.66 -3.80
C THR A 312 12.15 -17.25 -2.68
N ARG A 313 12.05 -16.01 -2.22
CA ARG A 313 12.92 -15.51 -1.15
C ARG A 313 12.70 -16.25 0.17
N LEU A 314 11.46 -16.55 0.53
CA LEU A 314 11.16 -17.40 1.70
C LEU A 314 11.78 -18.80 1.54
N SER A 315 11.75 -19.36 0.33
CA SER A 315 12.32 -20.68 0.05
C SER A 315 13.85 -20.68 0.19
N GLU A 316 14.54 -19.69 -0.37
CA GLU A 316 15.99 -19.50 -0.17
C GLU A 316 16.36 -19.36 1.31
N MET A 317 15.56 -18.60 2.06
CA MET A 317 15.72 -18.45 3.51
C MET A 317 15.48 -19.78 4.25
N CYS A 318 14.52 -20.59 3.81
CA CYS A 318 14.24 -21.90 4.39
C CYS A 318 15.46 -22.83 4.29
N VAL A 319 16.08 -22.87 3.12
CA VAL A 319 17.26 -23.69 2.82
C VAL A 319 18.46 -23.25 3.66
N SER A 320 18.72 -21.94 3.71
CA SER A 320 19.88 -21.35 4.40
C SER A 320 19.78 -21.28 5.94
N ASN A 321 18.62 -21.56 6.55
CA ASN A 321 18.42 -21.45 8.00
C ASN A 321 18.48 -22.79 8.75
N THR A 322 18.72 -22.71 10.07
CA THR A 322 18.68 -23.85 11.01
C THR A 322 17.24 -24.22 11.44
N HIS A 323 17.11 -25.38 12.09
CA HIS A 323 15.86 -26.12 12.31
C HIS A 323 14.65 -25.30 12.84
N TYR A 324 14.82 -24.38 13.80
CA TYR A 324 13.69 -23.64 14.38
C TYR A 324 13.13 -22.55 13.45
N SER A 325 14.01 -21.78 12.79
CA SER A 325 13.60 -20.76 11.82
C SER A 325 12.97 -21.40 10.57
N ARG A 326 13.50 -22.55 10.16
CA ARG A 326 13.03 -23.35 9.01
C ARG A 326 11.56 -23.76 9.16
N TYR A 327 11.17 -24.28 10.32
CA TYR A 327 9.76 -24.63 10.60
C TYR A 327 8.80 -23.45 10.41
N ARG A 328 9.18 -22.27 10.90
CA ARG A 328 8.35 -21.06 10.80
C ARG A 328 8.21 -20.61 9.35
N ILE A 329 9.31 -20.64 8.59
CA ILE A 329 9.31 -20.29 7.17
C ILE A 329 8.43 -21.25 6.37
N LEU A 330 8.56 -22.56 6.57
CA LEU A 330 7.71 -23.56 5.91
C LEU A 330 6.22 -23.37 6.24
N ARG A 331 5.89 -22.95 7.46
CA ARG A 331 4.50 -22.61 7.83
C ARG A 331 3.95 -21.45 6.99
N TYR A 332 4.80 -20.47 6.67
CA TYR A 332 4.44 -19.33 5.83
C TYR A 332 4.37 -19.68 4.35
N ILE A 333 5.32 -20.47 3.83
CA ILE A 333 5.28 -20.93 2.44
C ILE A 333 4.04 -21.78 2.20
N ARG A 334 3.62 -22.61 3.17
CA ARG A 334 2.42 -23.44 3.06
C ARG A 334 1.13 -22.64 2.76
N THR A 335 1.06 -21.36 3.13
CA THR A 335 -0.13 -20.55 2.88
C THR A 335 -0.10 -19.85 1.52
N ARG A 336 1.01 -19.93 0.78
CA ARG A 336 1.18 -19.28 -0.53
C ARG A 336 0.33 -19.96 -1.61
N PRO A 337 0.07 -19.29 -2.75
CA PRO A 337 -0.59 -19.89 -3.89
C PRO A 337 0.09 -21.19 -4.33
N SER A 338 -0.72 -22.18 -4.71
CA SER A 338 -0.23 -23.52 -5.09
C SER A 338 0.80 -23.46 -6.21
N ILE A 339 0.61 -22.60 -7.21
CA ILE A 339 1.55 -22.46 -8.33
C ILE A 339 2.92 -21.96 -7.85
N GLU A 340 2.95 -20.94 -6.99
CA GLU A 340 4.21 -20.42 -6.42
C GLU A 340 4.93 -21.47 -5.57
N ILE A 341 4.17 -22.30 -4.84
CA ILE A 341 4.74 -23.43 -4.09
C ILE A 341 5.43 -24.39 -5.05
N LEU A 342 4.73 -24.83 -6.10
CA LEU A 342 5.28 -25.81 -7.07
C LEU A 342 6.52 -25.28 -7.78
N ASN A 343 6.53 -24.01 -8.18
CA ASN A 343 7.68 -23.37 -8.80
C ASN A 343 8.92 -23.35 -7.88
N ASN A 344 8.72 -23.49 -6.57
CA ASN A 344 9.79 -23.45 -5.56
C ASN A 344 10.06 -24.80 -4.87
N VAL A 345 9.36 -25.88 -5.23
CA VAL A 345 9.52 -27.19 -4.57
C VAL A 345 10.94 -27.73 -4.68
N ASP A 346 11.54 -27.64 -5.87
CA ASP A 346 12.88 -28.20 -6.08
C ASP A 346 13.94 -27.45 -5.29
N LEU A 347 13.84 -26.11 -5.24
CA LEU A 347 14.66 -25.28 -4.38
C LEU A 347 14.47 -25.68 -2.91
N LEU A 348 13.23 -25.85 -2.46
CA LEU A 348 12.96 -26.22 -1.07
C LEU A 348 13.58 -27.57 -0.71
N LYS A 349 13.52 -28.57 -1.60
CA LYS A 349 14.10 -29.90 -1.38
C LYS A 349 15.63 -29.88 -1.27
N GLN A 350 16.30 -28.85 -1.81
CA GLN A 350 17.74 -28.67 -1.65
C GLN A 350 18.05 -28.28 -0.19
N GLY A 351 18.81 -29.09 0.54
CA GLY A 351 19.30 -28.73 1.87
C GLY A 351 18.32 -28.90 3.04
N ILE A 352 17.20 -29.60 2.83
CA ILE A 352 16.30 -30.06 3.91
C ILE A 352 16.22 -31.57 3.98
N ASP A 353 16.08 -32.09 5.20
CA ASP A 353 16.07 -33.51 5.50
C ASP A 353 14.97 -33.88 6.51
N GLY A 354 14.79 -35.19 6.68
CA GLY A 354 13.94 -35.78 7.71
C GLY A 354 12.52 -35.22 7.74
N TRP A 355 12.15 -34.60 8.87
CA TRP A 355 10.80 -34.09 9.07
C TRP A 355 10.44 -32.91 8.14
N HIS A 356 11.41 -32.07 7.78
CA HIS A 356 11.18 -30.93 6.89
C HIS A 356 10.92 -31.35 5.46
N LEU A 357 11.67 -32.34 4.95
CA LEU A 357 11.47 -32.89 3.61
C LEU A 357 10.06 -33.44 3.45
N ARG A 358 9.59 -34.26 4.40
CA ARG A 358 8.20 -34.77 4.42
C ARG A 358 7.17 -33.65 4.40
N ARG A 359 7.48 -32.50 5.01
CA ARG A 359 6.57 -31.35 5.02
C ARG A 359 6.48 -30.68 3.66
N VAL A 360 7.60 -30.58 2.94
CA VAL A 360 7.64 -30.06 1.58
C VAL A 360 6.92 -31.00 0.61
N GLU A 361 7.12 -32.32 0.72
CA GLU A 361 6.37 -33.31 -0.08
C GLU A 361 4.85 -33.22 0.16
N GLN A 362 4.43 -33.03 1.42
CA GLN A 362 3.02 -32.78 1.73
C GLN A 362 2.48 -31.48 1.12
N MET A 363 3.30 -30.43 1.04
CA MET A 363 2.92 -29.17 0.40
C MET A 363 2.81 -29.32 -1.11
N GLU A 364 3.79 -29.98 -1.73
CA GLU A 364 3.79 -30.32 -3.16
C GLU A 364 2.55 -31.11 -3.54
N ASN A 365 2.26 -32.22 -2.84
CA ASN A 365 1.09 -33.04 -3.13
C ASN A 365 -0.22 -32.25 -3.01
N ARG A 366 -0.33 -31.37 -2.01
CA ARG A 366 -1.50 -30.49 -1.87
C ARG A 366 -1.60 -29.48 -3.00
N ALA A 367 -0.49 -28.88 -3.38
CA ALA A 367 -0.45 -27.89 -4.46
C ALA A 367 -0.77 -28.52 -5.82
N ARG A 368 -0.21 -29.70 -6.13
CA ARG A 368 -0.55 -30.49 -7.33
C ARG A 368 -2.03 -30.86 -7.36
N ASN A 369 -2.58 -31.32 -6.24
CA ASN A 369 -4.01 -31.66 -6.16
C ASN A 369 -4.91 -30.42 -6.34
N ALA A 370 -4.49 -29.26 -5.82
CA ALA A 370 -5.23 -28.03 -6.02
C ALA A 370 -5.22 -27.58 -7.49
N ILE A 371 -4.07 -27.64 -8.18
CA ILE A 371 -3.97 -27.25 -9.59
C ILE A 371 -4.64 -28.28 -10.51
N GLY A 372 -4.52 -29.58 -10.22
CA GLY A 372 -5.20 -30.64 -10.97
C GLY A 372 -6.72 -30.63 -10.83
N GLN A 373 -7.27 -29.80 -9.93
CA GLN A 373 -8.70 -29.49 -9.84
C GLN A 373 -9.06 -28.17 -10.56
N MET A 374 -8.07 -27.42 -11.05
CA MET A 374 -8.23 -26.15 -11.79
C MET A 374 -8.11 -26.32 -13.31
N VAL A 375 -7.41 -27.36 -13.78
CA VAL A 375 -7.39 -27.85 -15.17
C VAL A 375 -8.50 -28.87 -15.34
#